data_AF-A0A7C2ESX7-F1
#
_entry.id   AF-A0A7C2ESX7-F1
#
_cell.length_a   1.000
_cell.length_b   1.000
_cell.length_c   1.000
_cell.angle_alpha   90.00
_cell.angle_beta   90.00
_cell.angle_gamma   90.00
#
_symmetry.space_group_name_H-M   'P 1'
#
loop_
_entity.id
_entity.type
_entity.pdbx_description
1 polymer ?
#
loop_
_entity_poly.entity_id
_entity_poly.type
_entity_poly.pdbx_seq_one_letter_code
_entity_poly.pdbx_strand_id
1 'polypeptide(L)'
;MSTLQEAEKLMSTMTRGEKAQLLQWVVRDLGDAYAGIDSTPGVCGGEPCIIRTRIPVWVLEQARRLGATEADLLRCYPTLRAEDLANAWAYVRSHREEVEQQIRENEAA
;
A
#
# COMPACT_ATOMS: atom_id res chain seq x y z
N MET A 1 24.36 -8.85 4.29
CA MET A 1 23.39 -9.46 3.36
C MET A 1 22.04 -8.85 3.65
N SER A 2 21.20 -8.62 2.64
CA SER A 2 19.82 -8.18 2.90
C SER A 2 18.97 -9.40 3.31
N THR A 3 17.90 -9.16 4.08
CA THR A 3 16.91 -10.18 4.45
C THR A 3 16.32 -10.88 3.23
N LEU A 4 16.16 -10.16 2.12
CA LEU A 4 15.74 -10.69 0.82
C LEU A 4 16.73 -11.70 0.21
N GLN A 5 18.04 -11.45 0.32
CA GLN A 5 19.07 -12.37 -0.20
C GLN A 5 19.13 -13.67 0.61
N GLU A 6 18.90 -13.60 1.92
CA GLU A 6 18.83 -14.80 2.77
C GLU A 6 17.57 -15.62 2.48
N ALA A 7 16.43 -14.96 2.29
CA ALA A 7 15.19 -15.60 1.87
C ALA A 7 15.32 -16.30 0.51
N GLU A 8 15.98 -15.67 -0.47
CA GLU A 8 16.24 -16.26 -1.79
C GLU A 8 17.07 -17.55 -1.69
N LYS A 9 18.14 -17.52 -0.88
CA LYS A 9 18.98 -18.70 -0.64
C LYS A 9 18.18 -19.85 0.00
N LEU A 10 17.34 -19.57 0.98
CA LEU A 10 16.47 -20.56 1.62
C LEU A 10 15.45 -21.14 0.63
N MET A 11 14.82 -20.29 -0.18
CA MET A 11 13.89 -20.74 -1.23
C MET A 11 14.58 -21.63 -2.28
N SER A 12 15.86 -21.43 -2.57
CA SER A 12 16.59 -22.29 -3.51
C SER A 12 16.68 -23.75 -3.05
N THR A 13 16.67 -23.98 -1.73
CA THR A 13 16.74 -25.31 -1.12
C THR A 13 15.38 -25.97 -0.85
N MET A 14 14.28 -25.23 -0.98
CA MET A 14 12.93 -25.71 -0.71
C MET A 14 12.33 -26.51 -1.89
N THR A 15 11.55 -27.54 -1.55
CA THR A 15 10.68 -28.25 -2.49
C THR A 15 9.55 -27.36 -3.00
N ARG A 16 8.89 -27.78 -4.10
CA ARG A 16 7.72 -27.06 -4.64
C ARG A 16 6.57 -26.95 -3.63
N GLY A 17 6.38 -27.97 -2.78
CA GLY A 17 5.35 -27.98 -1.74
C GLY A 17 5.64 -26.98 -0.63
N GLU A 18 6.88 -26.92 -0.14
CA GLU A 18 7.31 -25.96 0.88
C GLU A 18 7.23 -24.52 0.37
N LYS A 19 7.58 -24.27 -0.90
CA LYS A 19 7.38 -22.97 -1.54
C LYS A 19 5.92 -22.55 -1.58
N ALA A 20 5.01 -23.48 -1.88
CA ALA A 20 3.57 -23.20 -1.90
C ALA A 20 3.03 -22.91 -0.49
N GLN A 21 3.53 -23.62 0.53
CA GLN A 21 3.16 -23.38 1.92
C GLN A 21 3.69 -22.04 2.44
N LEU A 22 4.94 -21.70 2.12
CA LEU A 22 5.52 -20.39 2.40
C LEU A 22 4.72 -19.28 1.71
N LEU A 23 4.38 -19.45 0.44
CA LEU A 23 3.51 -18.51 -0.29
C LEU A 23 2.16 -18.34 0.42
N GLN A 24 1.54 -19.42 0.89
CA GLN A 24 0.29 -19.35 1.65
C GLN A 24 0.44 -18.61 2.98
N TRP A 25 1.56 -18.78 3.68
CA TRP A 25 1.84 -18.03 4.91
C TRP A 25 2.08 -16.57 4.61
N VAL A 26 2.90 -16.27 3.61
CA VAL A 26 3.15 -14.90 3.15
C VAL A 26 1.83 -14.26 2.73
N VAL A 27 0.97 -14.91 1.97
CA VAL A 27 -0.36 -14.37 1.60
C VAL A 27 -1.28 -14.17 2.81
N ARG A 28 -1.20 -15.04 3.82
CA ARG A 28 -1.97 -14.89 5.08
C ARG A 28 -1.44 -13.77 5.97
N ASP A 29 -0.13 -13.63 6.05
CA ASP A 29 0.59 -12.63 6.84
C ASP A 29 0.50 -11.25 6.18
N LEU A 30 0.63 -11.22 4.85
CA LEU A 30 0.26 -10.10 3.99
C LEU A 30 -1.27 -9.92 3.89
N GLY A 31 -2.07 -10.63 4.70
CA GLY A 31 -3.53 -10.47 4.77
C GLY A 31 -3.99 -9.03 5.00
N ASP A 32 -3.08 -8.16 5.47
CA ASP A 32 -3.25 -6.70 5.60
C ASP A 32 -2.21 -5.87 4.82
N ALA A 33 -1.24 -6.51 4.15
CA ALA A 33 -0.22 -5.83 3.37
C ALA A 33 -0.68 -5.69 1.91
N TYR A 34 -1.38 -4.60 1.66
CA TYR A 34 -1.75 -4.22 0.31
C TYR A 34 -0.50 -4.04 -0.55
N ALA A 35 -0.40 -4.84 -1.61
CA ALA A 35 0.70 -4.73 -2.56
C ALA A 35 0.84 -3.27 -3.00
N GLY A 36 2.00 -2.67 -2.73
CA GLY A 36 2.28 -1.30 -3.13
C GLY A 36 1.78 -0.19 -2.19
N ILE A 37 1.40 -0.50 -0.95
CA ILE A 37 1.25 0.50 0.12
C ILE A 37 2.25 0.21 1.22
N ASP A 38 3.00 1.24 1.60
CA ASP A 38 4.02 1.15 2.64
C ASP A 38 3.70 2.18 3.73
N SER A 39 3.66 1.73 4.98
CA SER A 39 3.50 2.57 6.16
C SER A 39 4.83 2.59 6.90
N THR A 40 5.69 3.55 6.57
CA THR A 40 6.98 3.71 7.24
C THR A 40 6.84 4.65 8.44
N PRO A 41 7.08 4.20 9.69
CA PRO A 41 7.09 5.08 10.85
C PRO A 41 8.08 6.24 10.65
N GLY A 42 7.58 7.48 10.67
CA GLY A 42 8.39 8.70 10.47
C GLY A 42 8.37 9.29 9.06
N VAL A 43 7.70 8.67 8.08
CA VAL A 43 7.38 9.28 6.77
C VAL A 43 5.90 9.66 6.77
N CYS A 44 5.57 10.93 6.48
CA CYS A 44 4.21 11.47 6.61
C CYS A 44 3.54 11.12 7.96
N GLY A 45 4.27 11.16 9.07
CA GLY A 45 3.72 10.82 10.39
C GLY A 45 3.42 9.32 10.63
N GLY A 46 3.79 8.44 9.69
CA GLY A 46 3.41 7.01 9.71
C GLY A 46 2.17 6.70 8.86
N GLU A 47 1.68 7.66 8.08
CA GLU A 47 0.53 7.48 7.20
C GLU A 47 0.84 6.48 6.06
N PRO A 48 -0.15 5.65 5.67
CA PRO A 48 -0.04 4.72 4.56
C PRO A 48 0.16 5.47 3.25
N CYS A 49 1.31 5.23 2.61
CA CYS A 49 1.70 5.88 1.36
C CYS A 49 1.79 4.88 0.22
N ILE A 50 1.51 5.33 -1.01
CA ILE A 50 1.78 4.51 -2.21
C ILE A 50 3.29 4.28 -2.31
N ILE A 51 3.69 3.02 -2.47
CA ILE A 51 5.09 2.61 -2.60
C ILE A 51 5.80 3.41 -3.70
N ARG A 52 7.08 3.72 -3.49
CA ARG A 52 7.89 4.56 -4.40
C ARG A 52 7.42 6.02 -4.50
N THR A 53 6.44 6.42 -3.71
CA THR A 53 5.97 7.80 -3.64
C THR A 53 5.86 8.26 -2.18
N ARG A 54 5.64 9.56 -2.00
CA ARG A 54 5.22 10.13 -0.71
C ARG A 54 3.77 10.62 -0.80
N ILE A 55 2.94 9.91 -1.56
CA ILE A 55 1.53 10.25 -1.76
C ILE A 55 0.72 9.39 -0.77
N PRO A 56 0.13 10.00 0.28
CA PRO A 56 -0.70 9.27 1.22
C PRO A 56 -1.99 8.77 0.57
N VAL A 57 -2.48 7.63 1.03
CA VAL A 57 -3.74 7.04 0.56
C VAL A 57 -4.93 7.96 0.85
N TRP A 58 -4.92 8.67 1.99
CA TRP A 58 -6.00 9.58 2.37
C TRP A 58 -6.16 10.75 1.39
N VAL A 59 -5.06 11.27 0.82
CA VAL A 59 -5.10 12.37 -0.17
C VAL A 59 -5.87 11.93 -1.41
N LEU A 60 -5.59 10.71 -1.89
CA LEU A 60 -6.26 10.15 -3.07
C LEU A 60 -7.75 9.92 -2.79
N GLU A 61 -8.07 9.36 -1.62
CA GLU A 61 -9.47 9.12 -1.22
C GLU A 61 -10.25 10.44 -1.05
N GLN A 62 -9.63 11.47 -0.47
CA GLN A 62 -10.27 12.76 -0.31
C GLN A 62 -10.49 13.46 -1.66
N ALA A 63 -9.49 13.47 -2.54
CA ALA A 63 -9.65 14.00 -3.89
C ALA A 63 -10.78 13.29 -4.66
N ARG A 64 -10.89 11.96 -4.51
CA ARG A 64 -11.99 11.18 -5.07
C ARG A 64 -13.35 11.59 -4.50
N ARG A 65 -13.44 11.82 -3.18
CA ARG A 65 -14.67 12.32 -2.53
C ARG A 65 -15.06 13.72 -3.00
N LEU A 66 -14.07 14.55 -3.35
CA LEU A 66 -14.28 15.88 -3.93
C LEU A 66 -14.60 15.84 -5.45
N GLY A 67 -14.70 14.65 -6.05
CA GLY A 67 -15.13 14.45 -7.43
C GLY A 67 -14.00 14.28 -8.45
N ALA A 68 -12.74 14.15 -8.02
CA ALA A 68 -11.64 13.84 -8.94
C ALA A 68 -11.81 12.43 -9.53
N THR A 69 -11.62 12.31 -10.84
CA THR A 69 -11.60 10.99 -11.50
C THR A 69 -10.22 10.36 -11.39
N GLU A 70 -10.11 9.04 -11.60
CA GLU A 70 -8.81 8.36 -11.65
C GLU A 70 -7.89 8.94 -12.74
N ALA A 71 -8.47 9.35 -13.87
CA ALA A 71 -7.73 10.01 -14.94
C ALA A 71 -7.16 11.37 -14.49
N ASP A 72 -7.92 12.13 -13.68
CA ASP A 72 -7.42 13.37 -13.10
C ASP A 72 -6.30 13.11 -12.10
N LEU A 73 -6.44 12.08 -11.25
CA LEU A 73 -5.40 11.70 -10.28
C LEU A 73 -4.10 11.27 -10.98
N LEU A 74 -4.17 10.45 -12.02
CA LEU A 74 -3.00 10.04 -12.79
C LEU A 74 -2.35 11.22 -13.56
N ARG A 75 -3.16 12.21 -13.97
CA ARG A 75 -2.63 13.44 -14.58
C ARG A 75 -1.93 14.34 -13.56
N CYS A 76 -2.50 14.47 -12.35
CA CYS A 76 -1.95 15.29 -11.27
C CYS A 76 -0.71 14.66 -10.63
N TYR A 77 -0.63 13.33 -10.61
CA TYR A 77 0.49 12.57 -10.06
C TYR A 77 1.08 11.62 -11.11
N PRO A 78 1.95 12.11 -12.01
CA PRO A 78 2.49 11.32 -13.12
C PRO A 78 3.35 10.12 -12.70
N THR A 79 3.74 10.05 -11.42
CA THR A 79 4.48 8.92 -10.84
C THR A 79 3.59 7.76 -10.43
N LEU A 80 2.27 7.99 -10.33
CA LEU A 80 1.29 6.95 -10.02
C LEU A 80 0.97 6.11 -11.26
N ARG A 81 0.72 4.82 -11.02
CA ARG A 81 0.18 3.89 -12.00
C ARG A 81 -1.28 3.59 -11.67
N ALA A 82 -2.05 3.13 -12.64
CA ALA A 82 -3.43 2.70 -12.41
C ALA A 82 -3.52 1.57 -11.36
N GLU A 83 -2.53 0.68 -11.31
CA GLU A 83 -2.40 -0.35 -10.29
C GLU A 83 -2.25 0.25 -8.88
N ASP A 84 -1.48 1.33 -8.74
CA ASP A 84 -1.28 2.00 -7.45
C ASP A 84 -2.62 2.55 -6.91
N LEU A 85 -3.49 3.08 -7.79
CA LEU A 85 -4.85 3.51 -7.40
C LEU A 85 -5.74 2.33 -6.98
N ALA A 86 -5.69 1.22 -7.72
CA ALA A 86 -6.44 0.02 -7.36
C ALA A 86 -6.06 -0.50 -5.96
N ASN A 87 -4.76 -0.46 -5.65
CA ASN A 87 -4.23 -0.82 -4.33
C ASN A 87 -4.65 0.19 -3.26
N ALA A 88 -4.60 1.49 -3.54
CA ALA A 88 -5.12 2.55 -2.67
C ALA A 88 -6.58 2.29 -2.26
N TRP A 89 -7.45 2.01 -3.23
CA TRP A 89 -8.86 1.75 -2.96
C TRP A 89 -9.10 0.45 -2.21
N ALA A 90 -8.26 -0.57 -2.44
CA ALA A 90 -8.32 -1.80 -1.69
C ALA A 90 -7.99 -1.55 -0.22
N TYR A 91 -6.95 -0.76 0.06
CA TYR A 91 -6.59 -0.37 1.41
C TYR A 91 -7.69 0.46 2.11
N VAL A 92 -8.27 1.45 1.42
CA VAL A 92 -9.37 2.26 1.96
C VAL A 92 -10.56 1.39 2.36
N ARG A 93 -10.84 0.29 1.64
CA ARG A 93 -11.97 -0.59 1.96
C ARG A 93 -11.76 -1.37 3.26
N SER A 94 -10.54 -1.77 3.61
CA SER A 94 -10.27 -2.46 4.89
C SER A 94 -9.91 -1.52 6.02
N HIS A 95 -9.35 -0.35 5.73
CA HIS A 95 -8.86 0.63 6.72
C HIS A 95 -9.67 1.92 6.70
N ARG A 96 -10.99 1.80 6.52
CA ARG A 96 -11.87 2.95 6.32
C ARG A 96 -11.83 3.94 7.49
N GLU A 97 -11.88 3.44 8.71
CA GLU A 97 -11.86 4.28 9.93
C GLU A 97 -10.55 5.05 10.08
N GLU A 98 -9.42 4.40 9.80
CA GLU A 98 -8.09 5.00 9.81
C GLU A 98 -7.98 6.12 8.76
N VAL A 99 -8.38 5.83 7.51
CA VAL A 99 -8.34 6.82 6.43
C VAL A 99 -9.28 7.98 6.72
N GLU A 100 -10.48 7.73 7.26
CA GLU A 100 -11.41 8.80 7.66
C GLU A 100 -10.84 9.67 8.78
N GLN A 101 -10.11 9.08 9.73
CA GLN A 101 -9.43 9.83 10.78
C GLN A 101 -8.33 10.72 10.20
N GLN A 102 -7.49 10.19 9.31
CA GLN A 102 -6.44 10.96 8.63
C GLN A 102 -7.01 12.14 7.83
N ILE A 103 -8.13 11.93 7.11
CA ILE A 103 -8.82 13.02 6.40
C ILE A 103 -9.28 14.10 7.37
N ARG A 104 -9.94 13.73 8.49
CA ARG A 104 -10.44 14.71 9.47
C ARG A 104 -9.33 15.49 10.13
N GLU A 105 -8.24 14.82 10.51
CA GLU A 105 -7.08 15.46 11.15
C GLU A 105 -6.40 16.46 10.21
N ASN A 106 -6.28 16.12 8.93
CA ASN A 106 -5.66 17.00 7.93
C ASN A 106 -6.62 18.07 7.38
N GLU A 107 -7.95 17.91 7.45
CA GLU A 107 -8.92 18.97 7.14
C GLU A 107 -8.99 20.04 8.24
N ALA A 108 -8.67 19.67 9.48
CA ALA A 108 -8.74 20.55 10.65
C ALA A 108 -7.43 21.31 10.95
N ALA A 109 -6.36 21.03 10.21
CA ALA A 109 -5.03 21.64 10.35
C ALA A 109 -4.82 22.80 9.36
#